data_AF-A0A270BKF1-F1
#
_entry.id   AF-A0A270BKF1-F1
#
_cell.length_a   1.000
_cell.length_b   1.000
_cell.length_c   1.000
_cell.angle_alpha   90.00
_cell.angle_beta   90.00
_cell.angle_gamma   90.00
#
_symmetry.space_group_name_H-M   'P 1'
#
loop_
_entity.id
_entity.type
_entity.pdbx_description
1 polymer ?
#
loop_
_entity_poly.entity_id
_entity_poly.type
_entity_poly.pdbx_seq_one_letter_code
_entity_poly.pdbx_strand_id
1 'polypeptide(L)'
;MRHSRIFNSAIFDEVAAVIGSGPATKLCDRFGGTILYVPRVAANNHEIAVVIGAELAQLLCDRFAGSDLLLPKAYHRRQRVIELLKEGKLSIRAIALATDYTERHVHNIKADSIEDDGQGNLLDLL
;
A
#
# COMPACT_ATOMS: atom_id res chain seq x y z
N MET A 1 -14.42 -11.23 -18.85
CA MET A 1 -12.98 -10.90 -18.70
C MET A 1 -12.61 -11.07 -17.25
N ARG A 2 -11.57 -11.83 -16.90
CA ARG A 2 -11.08 -11.91 -15.51
C ARG A 2 -10.21 -10.67 -15.28
N HIS A 3 -10.67 -9.73 -14.44
CA HIS A 3 -9.80 -8.68 -13.91
C HIS A 3 -8.84 -9.34 -12.92
N SER A 4 -7.54 -9.02 -13.04
CA SER A 4 -6.56 -9.49 -12.09
C SER A 4 -6.64 -8.61 -10.84
N ARG A 5 -6.89 -9.20 -9.66
CA ARG A 5 -6.83 -8.46 -8.39
C ARG A 5 -5.43 -8.58 -7.83
N ILE A 6 -4.77 -7.45 -7.61
CA ILE A 6 -3.46 -7.41 -6.99
C ILE A 6 -3.65 -6.99 -5.53
N PHE A 7 -3.45 -7.96 -4.63
CA PHE A 7 -3.63 -7.85 -3.19
C PHE A 7 -2.43 -8.45 -2.47
N ASN A 8 -1.28 -7.78 -2.52
CA ASN A 8 -0.11 -8.16 -1.73
C ASN A 8 0.30 -7.00 -0.82
N SER A 9 1.05 -7.31 0.25
CA SER A 9 1.56 -6.32 1.19
C SER A 9 2.54 -5.33 0.53
N ALA A 10 3.11 -5.70 -0.62
CA ALA A 10 4.08 -4.93 -1.40
C ALA A 10 3.46 -4.01 -2.48
N ILE A 11 2.14 -3.92 -2.59
CA ILE A 11 1.49 -3.20 -3.71
C ILE A 11 1.85 -1.72 -3.75
N PHE A 12 2.11 -1.12 -2.60
CA PHE A 12 2.64 0.25 -2.54
C PHE A 12 3.99 0.34 -3.24
N ASP A 13 4.90 -0.59 -2.97
CA ASP A 13 6.26 -0.61 -3.52
C ASP A 13 6.23 -0.85 -5.03
N GLU A 14 5.33 -1.72 -5.51
CA GLU A 14 5.11 -1.95 -6.93
C GLU A 14 4.61 -0.70 -7.65
N VAL A 15 3.64 0.02 -7.06
CA VAL A 15 3.14 1.28 -7.62
C VAL A 15 4.22 2.36 -7.56
N ALA A 16 4.93 2.47 -6.42
CA ALA A 16 6.01 3.43 -6.23
C ALA A 16 7.18 3.19 -7.19
N ALA A 17 7.47 1.95 -7.57
CA ALA A 17 8.49 1.63 -8.56
C ALA A 17 8.16 2.16 -9.96
N VAL A 18 6.88 2.42 -10.27
CA VAL A 18 6.43 2.93 -11.57
C VAL A 18 6.30 4.45 -11.59
N ILE A 19 5.65 5.03 -10.58
CA ILE A 19 5.29 6.46 -10.56
C ILE A 19 6.02 7.26 -9.47
N GLY A 20 6.88 6.62 -8.69
CA GLY A 20 7.55 7.22 -7.53
C GLY A 20 6.72 7.15 -6.25
N SER A 21 7.40 7.21 -5.11
CA SER A 21 6.79 7.10 -3.78
C SER A 21 5.82 8.24 -3.46
N GLY A 22 6.14 9.47 -3.83
CA GLY A 22 5.26 10.64 -3.60
C GLY A 22 3.89 10.49 -4.28
N PRO A 23 3.84 10.26 -5.61
CA PRO A 23 2.59 10.00 -6.32
C PRO A 23 1.85 8.74 -5.83
N ALA A 24 2.55 7.65 -5.51
CA ALA A 24 1.95 6.46 -4.91
C ALA A 24 1.27 6.77 -3.56
N THR A 25 1.89 7.64 -2.76
CA THR A 25 1.33 8.13 -1.49
C THR A 25 0.02 8.87 -1.72
N LYS A 26 -0.02 9.79 -2.70
CA LYS A 26 -1.25 10.52 -3.04
C LYS A 26 -2.39 9.59 -3.44
N LEU A 27 -2.09 8.51 -4.18
CA LEU A 27 -3.09 7.49 -4.51
C LEU A 27 -3.58 6.75 -3.27
N CYS A 28 -2.70 6.38 -2.34
CA CYS A 28 -3.09 5.73 -1.08
C CYS A 28 -3.89 6.66 -0.17
N ASP A 29 -3.56 7.95 -0.13
CA ASP A 29 -4.31 8.94 0.64
C ASP A 29 -5.72 9.15 0.06
N ARG A 30 -5.86 9.10 -1.28
CA ARG A 30 -7.14 9.30 -1.96
C ARG A 30 -8.02 8.05 -2.02
N PHE A 31 -7.43 6.90 -2.33
CA PHE A 31 -8.14 5.66 -2.67
C PHE A 31 -7.81 4.49 -1.71
N GLY A 32 -6.90 4.68 -0.75
CA GLY A 32 -6.48 3.62 0.16
C GLY A 32 -7.64 3.03 0.96
N GLY A 33 -7.64 1.70 1.08
CA GLY A 33 -8.74 0.93 1.66
C GLY A 33 -9.90 0.67 0.70
N THR A 34 -9.75 1.02 -0.57
CA THR A 34 -10.70 0.71 -1.64
C THR A 34 -10.01 0.00 -2.81
N ILE A 35 -10.81 -0.61 -3.69
CA ILE A 35 -10.31 -1.18 -4.94
C ILE A 35 -10.23 -0.05 -5.97
N LEU A 36 -9.03 0.22 -6.47
CA LEU A 36 -8.79 1.14 -7.56
C LEU A 36 -8.65 0.36 -8.87
N TYR A 37 -9.63 0.48 -9.75
CA TYR A 37 -9.53 -0.08 -11.10
C TYR A 37 -8.58 0.75 -11.96
N VAL A 38 -7.65 0.08 -12.66
CA VAL A 38 -6.73 0.74 -13.58
C VAL A 38 -7.21 0.54 -15.02
N PRO A 39 -7.68 1.61 -15.71
CA PRO A 39 -8.11 1.50 -17.10
C PRO A 39 -6.92 1.32 -18.05
N ARG A 40 -7.19 0.98 -19.31
CA ARG A 40 -6.15 0.94 -20.37
C ARG A 40 -5.62 2.34 -20.71
N VAL A 41 -6.46 3.36 -20.58
CA VAL A 41 -6.12 4.76 -20.83
C VAL A 41 -6.81 5.60 -19.77
N ALA A 42 -6.04 6.40 -19.04
CA ALA A 42 -6.56 7.38 -18.09
C ALA A 42 -6.56 8.76 -18.76
N ALA A 43 -7.71 9.18 -19.28
CA ALA A 43 -7.89 10.55 -19.78
C ALA A 43 -7.57 11.58 -18.67
N ASN A 44 -7.23 12.82 -19.03
CA ASN A 44 -6.79 13.87 -18.10
C ASN A 44 -7.75 14.12 -16.91
N ASN A 45 -9.03 13.85 -17.12
CA ASN A 45 -10.14 14.02 -16.18
C ASN A 45 -10.49 12.72 -15.42
N HIS A 46 -9.78 11.62 -15.66
CA HIS A 46 -9.89 10.39 -14.87
C HIS A 46 -9.33 10.63 -13.46
N GLU A 47 -9.94 10.02 -12.44
CA GLU A 47 -9.59 10.27 -11.04
C GLU A 47 -8.12 9.98 -10.71
N ILE A 48 -7.50 8.99 -11.35
CA ILE A 48 -6.06 8.71 -11.25
C ILE A 48 -5.24 9.90 -11.78
N ALA A 49 -5.55 10.37 -12.99
CA ALA A 49 -4.85 11.49 -13.63
C ALA A 49 -5.03 12.80 -12.85
N VAL A 50 -6.18 13.01 -12.21
CA VAL A 50 -6.41 14.17 -11.33
C VAL A 50 -5.48 14.16 -10.11
N VAL A 51 -5.16 12.98 -9.57
CA VAL A 51 -4.35 12.85 -8.34
C VAL A 51 -2.84 12.95 -8.61
N ILE A 52 -2.37 12.29 -9.67
CA ILE A 52 -0.93 12.16 -9.96
C ILE A 52 -0.48 12.84 -11.25
N GLY A 53 -1.39 13.41 -12.03
CA GLY A 53 -1.11 13.98 -13.35
C GLY A 53 -1.23 12.94 -14.47
N ALA A 54 -1.47 13.41 -15.70
CA ALA A 54 -1.74 12.57 -16.86
C ALA A 54 -0.56 11.66 -17.25
N GLU A 55 0.67 12.18 -17.20
CA GLU A 55 1.88 11.41 -17.56
C GLU A 55 2.08 10.21 -16.63
N LEU A 56 2.01 10.44 -15.32
CA LEU A 56 2.16 9.37 -14.33
C LEU A 56 0.97 8.40 -14.35
N ALA A 57 -0.24 8.91 -14.62
CA ALA A 57 -1.41 8.05 -14.80
C ALA A 57 -1.26 7.13 -16.01
N GLN A 58 -0.68 7.62 -17.10
CA GLN A 58 -0.41 6.78 -18.28
C GLN A 58 0.63 5.70 -17.96
N LEU A 59 1.72 6.02 -17.26
CA LEU A 59 2.70 5.01 -16.81
C LEU A 59 2.06 3.93 -15.92
N LEU A 60 1.16 4.33 -15.02
CA LEU A 60 0.42 3.40 -14.18
C LEU A 60 -0.51 2.50 -15.01
N CYS A 61 -1.23 3.08 -15.98
CA CYS A 61 -2.05 2.33 -16.93
C CYS A 61 -1.22 1.34 -17.74
N ASP A 62 -0.08 1.74 -18.29
CA ASP A 62 0.77 0.87 -19.12
C ASP A 62 1.23 -0.37 -18.35
N ARG A 63 1.46 -0.24 -17.04
CA ARG A 63 1.87 -1.35 -16.18
C ARG A 63 0.71 -2.20 -15.64
N PHE A 64 -0.38 -1.56 -15.22
CA PHE A 64 -1.44 -2.23 -14.43
C PHE A 64 -2.81 -2.28 -15.12
N ALA A 65 -2.92 -1.90 -16.40
CA ALA A 65 -4.19 -1.86 -17.13
C ALA A 65 -5.00 -3.17 -17.01
N GLY A 66 -6.27 -3.04 -16.66
CA GLY A 66 -7.20 -4.15 -16.50
C GLY A 66 -7.08 -4.88 -15.15
N SER A 67 -6.26 -4.37 -14.23
CA SER A 67 -6.14 -4.84 -12.86
C SER A 67 -6.94 -3.99 -11.88
N ASP A 68 -7.32 -4.62 -10.78
CA ASP A 68 -7.89 -4.03 -9.58
C ASP A 68 -6.76 -3.93 -8.53
N LEU A 69 -6.35 -2.72 -8.17
CA LEU A 69 -5.33 -2.48 -7.15
C LEU A 69 -6.00 -2.23 -5.80
N LEU A 70 -5.70 -3.04 -4.78
CA LEU A 70 -6.10 -2.71 -3.42
C LEU A 70 -5.01 -1.87 -2.73
N LEU A 71 -5.16 -0.55 -2.78
CA LEU A 71 -4.18 0.34 -2.19
C LEU A 71 -4.29 0.35 -0.66
N PRO A 72 -3.17 0.27 0.08
CA PRO A 72 -3.19 0.30 1.54
C PRO A 72 -3.63 1.66 2.05
N LYS A 73 -4.51 1.66 3.06
CA LYS A 73 -4.87 2.88 3.78
C LYS A 73 -3.76 3.24 4.78
N ALA A 74 -3.44 4.53 4.87
CA ALA A 74 -2.48 5.04 5.87
C ALA A 74 -1.11 4.32 5.84
N TYR A 75 -0.62 3.97 4.64
CA TYR A 75 0.59 3.17 4.44
C TYR A 75 1.78 3.67 5.27
N HIS A 76 2.15 4.96 5.15
CA HIS A 76 3.29 5.52 5.88
C HIS A 76 3.11 5.50 7.40
N ARG A 77 1.88 5.69 7.88
CA ARG A 77 1.57 5.61 9.31
C ARG A 77 1.78 4.19 9.82
N ARG A 78 1.33 3.18 9.06
CA ARG A 78 1.57 1.77 9.36
C ARG A 78 3.07 1.43 9.30
N GLN A 79 3.78 1.88 8.27
CA GLN A 79 5.23 1.67 8.17
C GLN A 79 5.97 2.28 9.36
N ARG A 80 5.59 3.48 9.79
CA ARG A 80 6.18 4.11 10.96
C ARG A 80 5.97 3.30 12.24
N VAL A 81 4.81 2.66 12.41
CA VAL A 81 4.58 1.72 13.52
C VAL A 81 5.55 0.55 13.46
N ILE A 82 5.71 -0.07 12.28
CA ILE A 82 6.61 -1.23 12.09
C ILE A 82 8.05 -0.85 12.39
N GLU A 83 8.54 0.29 11.90
CA GLU A 83 9.87 0.81 12.21
C GLU A 83 10.08 0.97 13.72
N LEU A 84 9.16 1.66 14.40
CA LEU A 84 9.25 1.91 15.84
C LEU A 84 9.18 0.63 16.66
N LEU A 85 8.40 -0.37 16.22
CA LEU A 85 8.35 -1.70 16.82
C LEU A 85 9.69 -2.43 16.65
N LYS A 86 10.30 -2.36 15.47
CA LYS A 86 11.61 -2.97 15.16
C LYS A 86 12.75 -2.31 15.94
N GLU A 87 12.70 -1.00 16.14
CA GLU A 87 13.67 -0.27 16.97
C GLU A 87 13.66 -0.74 18.43
N GLY A 88 12.51 -1.21 18.95
CA GLY A 88 12.38 -1.80 20.30
C GLY A 88 12.58 -0.81 21.47
N LYS A 89 12.64 0.49 21.20
CA LYS A 89 12.96 1.54 22.19
C LYS A 89 11.73 2.16 22.87
N LEU A 90 10.57 2.10 22.22
CA LEU A 90 9.34 2.72 22.68
C LEU A 90 8.32 1.69 23.17
N SER A 91 7.53 2.04 24.18
CA SER A 91 6.38 1.23 24.60
C SER A 91 5.25 1.31 23.56
N ILE A 92 4.35 0.32 23.55
CA ILE A 92 3.17 0.30 22.66
C ILE A 92 2.35 1.59 22.79
N ARG A 93 2.16 2.07 24.03
CA ARG A 93 1.49 3.36 24.32
C ARG A 93 2.19 4.54 23.65
N ALA A 94 3.52 4.61 23.74
CA ALA A 94 4.29 5.70 23.12
C ALA A 94 4.21 5.65 21.59
N ILE A 95 4.25 4.45 21.00
CA ILE A 95 4.08 4.25 19.55
C ILE A 95 2.68 4.68 19.10
N ALA A 96 1.65 4.29 19.84
CA ALA A 96 0.27 4.66 19.57
C ALA A 96 0.09 6.20 19.52
N LEU A 97 0.62 6.91 20.53
CA LEU A 97 0.61 8.37 20.56
C LEU A 97 1.42 9.00 19.41
N ALA A 98 2.59 8.46 19.10
CA ALA A 98 3.46 8.98 18.04
C ALA A 98 2.91 8.77 16.62
N THR A 99 1.99 7.83 16.45
CA THR A 99 1.46 7.42 15.13
C THR A 99 -0.03 7.68 14.96
N ASP A 100 -0.69 8.30 15.94
CA ASP A 100 -2.14 8.56 15.90
C ASP A 100 -2.95 7.28 15.66
N TYR A 101 -2.58 6.22 16.38
CA TYR A 101 -3.28 4.95 16.43
C TYR A 101 -3.69 4.61 17.87
N THR A 102 -4.61 3.66 18.02
CA THR A 102 -4.91 3.08 19.33
C THR A 102 -3.87 2.01 19.69
N GLU A 103 -3.64 1.78 20.97
CA GLU A 103 -2.78 0.68 21.44
C GLU A 103 -3.24 -0.67 20.87
N ARG A 104 -4.56 -0.91 20.78
CA ARG A 104 -5.14 -2.10 20.13
C ARG A 104 -4.68 -2.24 18.67
N HIS A 105 -4.70 -1.15 17.91
CA HIS A 105 -4.30 -1.20 16.50
C HIS A 105 -2.80 -1.45 16.35
N VAL A 106 -1.96 -0.87 17.22
CA VAL A 106 -0.53 -1.15 17.25
C VAL A 106 -0.25 -2.62 17.59
N HIS A 107 -1.01 -3.22 18.52
CA HIS A 107 -0.93 -4.66 18.80
C HIS A 107 -1.28 -5.52 17.59
N ASN A 108 -2.32 -5.17 16.84
CA ASN A 108 -2.68 -5.87 15.61
C ASN A 108 -1.56 -5.78 14.56
N ILE A 109 -1.02 -4.58 14.31
CA ILE A 109 0.10 -4.39 13.37
C ILE A 109 1.32 -5.23 13.79
N LYS A 110 1.62 -5.28 15.10
CA LYS A 110 2.71 -6.11 15.62
C LYS A 110 2.48 -7.59 15.33
N ALA A 111 1.27 -8.10 15.56
CA ALA A 111 0.93 -9.48 15.26
C ALA A 111 1.07 -9.78 13.76
N ASP A 112 0.46 -8.95 12.90
CA ASP A 112 0.53 -9.09 11.44
C ASP A 112 1.98 -9.08 10.93
N SER A 113 2.85 -8.23 11.49
CA SER A 113 4.26 -8.14 11.08
C SER A 113 5.08 -9.39 11.42
N ILE A 114 4.73 -10.08 12.50
CA ILE A 114 5.39 -11.34 12.89
C ILE A 114 4.95 -12.47 11.95
N GLU A 115 3.69 -12.46 11.50
CA GLU A 115 3.16 -13.45 10.56
C GLU A 115 3.74 -13.29 9.14
N ASP A 116 3.96 -12.05 8.68
CA ASP A 116 4.56 -11.76 7.37
C ASP A 116 6.04 -12.20 7.32
N ASP A 117 6.80 -11.97 8.41
CA ASP A 117 8.19 -12.45 8.54
C ASP A 117 8.28 -14.00 8.61
N GLY A 118 7.18 -14.69 8.93
CA GLY A 118 7.09 -16.14 9.09
C GLY A 118 6.63 -16.92 7.84
N GLN A 119 6.08 -16.26 6.81
CA GLN A 119 5.65 -16.92 5.56
C GLN A 119 6.82 -17.14 4.58
N GLY A 120 7.91 -17.75 5.07
CA GLY A 120 8.93 -18.35 4.21
C GLY A 120 8.45 -19.67 3.60
N ASN A 121 8.13 -19.63 2.30
CA ASN A 121 8.06 -20.74 1.34
C ASN A 121 7.30 -22.03 1.75
N LEU A 122 5.98 -22.08 1.51
CA LEU A 122 5.21 -23.34 1.46
C LEU A 122 5.07 -23.90 0.03
N LEU A 123 5.80 -23.38 -0.97
CA LEU A 123 5.74 -23.85 -2.36
C LEU A 123 7.07 -24.36 -2.93
N ASP A 124 8.09 -24.62 -2.10
CA ASP A 124 9.37 -25.22 -2.54
C ASP A 124 9.46 -26.75 -2.31
N LEU A 125 8.33 -27.44 -2.15
CA LEU A 125 8.29 -28.90 -2.00
C LEU A 125 7.21 -29.54 -2.89
N LEU A 126 7.31 -29.38 -4.21
CA LEU A 126 6.79 -30.34 -5.21
C LEU A 126 7.61 -30.27 -6.50
#